data_AF-A0A482VA22-F1
#
_entry.id   AF-A0A482VA22-F1
#
_cell.length_a   1.000
_cell.length_b   1.000
_cell.length_c   1.000
_cell.angle_alpha   90.00
_cell.angle_beta   90.00
_cell.angle_gamma   90.00
#
_symmetry.space_group_name_H-M   'P 1'
#
loop_
_entity.id
_entity.type
_entity.pdbx_description
1 polymer ?
#
loop_
_entity_poly.entity_id
_entity_poly.type
_entity_poly.pdbx_seq_one_letter_code
_entity_poly.pdbx_strand_id
1 'polypeptide(L)'
;MNKGRSKMPKGIDQIIKKVIEDKMDIKGAYAKPTIADILWVQLIISPYTITKYIYWNLSWIWRHTILRQPYDEEEKLYVIRKYLKMGQHQFDSQEDERKQEYLDKELWIRENFDAWFKEEEENAKKQLAENNRYKQYRRYLKNHGVGRMTFDDS
;
A
#
# COMPACT_ATOMS: atom_id res chain seq x y z
N MET A 1 5.45 -24.71 38.26
CA MET A 1 5.19 -23.79 37.12
C MET A 1 4.37 -24.51 36.06
N ASN A 2 3.12 -24.11 35.82
CA ASN A 2 2.57 -24.01 34.46
C ASN A 2 1.24 -23.24 34.51
N LYS A 3 1.26 -22.05 33.92
CA LYS A 3 0.22 -21.02 33.96
C LYS A 3 -0.85 -21.33 32.89
N GLY A 4 -2.08 -20.92 33.19
CA GLY A 4 -3.32 -21.42 32.60
C GLY A 4 -3.44 -21.36 31.08
N ARG A 5 -3.99 -22.43 30.50
CA ARG A 5 -4.68 -22.39 29.20
C ARG A 5 -6.07 -21.82 29.43
N SER A 6 -6.23 -20.52 29.22
CA SER A 6 -7.54 -19.90 29.09
C SER A 6 -8.28 -20.58 27.94
N LYS A 7 -9.41 -21.23 28.23
CA LYS A 7 -10.30 -21.81 27.22
C LYS A 7 -10.78 -20.67 26.32
N MET A 8 -10.25 -20.58 25.11
CA MET A 8 -10.76 -19.70 24.07
C MET A 8 -12.19 -20.16 23.70
N PRO A 9 -13.14 -19.24 23.48
CA PRO A 9 -14.50 -19.63 23.10
C PRO A 9 -14.46 -20.34 21.75
N LYS A 10 -15.10 -21.52 21.67
CA LYS A 10 -15.08 -22.47 20.53
C LYS A 10 -15.35 -21.83 19.15
N GLY A 11 -15.99 -20.65 19.11
CA GLY A 11 -16.23 -19.90 17.88
C GLY A 11 -14.98 -19.24 17.29
N ILE A 12 -14.02 -18.82 18.13
CA ILE A 12 -12.77 -18.19 17.66
C ILE A 12 -11.87 -19.23 16.99
N ASP A 13 -11.81 -20.46 17.53
CA ASP A 13 -11.04 -21.55 16.93
C ASP A 13 -11.55 -21.89 15.52
N GLN A 14 -12.86 -21.79 15.28
CA GLN A 14 -13.45 -22.01 13.95
C GLN A 14 -13.13 -20.87 12.99
N ILE A 15 -13.11 -19.62 13.46
CA ILE A 15 -12.71 -18.46 12.65
C ILE A 15 -11.23 -18.55 12.31
N ILE A 16 -10.37 -18.91 13.27
CA ILE A 16 -8.94 -19.13 13.05
C ILE A 16 -8.73 -20.27 12.06
N LYS A 17 -9.48 -21.38 12.19
CA LYS A 17 -9.39 -22.50 11.24
C LYS A 17 -9.83 -22.10 9.84
N LYS A 18 -10.93 -21.36 9.69
CA LYS A 18 -11.39 -20.82 8.39
C LYS A 18 -10.39 -19.84 7.79
N VAL A 19 -9.80 -18.95 8.59
CA VAL A 19 -8.77 -18.01 8.13
C VAL A 19 -7.51 -18.76 7.72
N ILE A 20 -7.14 -19.83 8.43
CA ILE A 20 -6.03 -20.69 8.04
C ILE A 20 -6.35 -21.42 6.73
N GLU A 21 -7.54 -22.00 6.58
CA GLU A 21 -8.00 -22.68 5.34
C GLU A 21 -8.06 -21.72 4.13
N ASP A 22 -8.67 -20.54 4.29
CA ASP A 22 -8.77 -19.51 3.24
C ASP A 22 -7.39 -18.91 2.88
N LYS A 23 -6.45 -18.91 3.83
CA LYS A 23 -5.06 -18.46 3.62
C LYS A 23 -4.10 -19.63 3.31
N MET A 24 -4.58 -20.87 3.25
CA MET A 24 -3.78 -22.07 3.01
C MET A 24 -3.48 -22.30 1.52
N ASP A 25 -3.73 -21.32 0.66
CA ASP A 25 -3.31 -21.36 -0.74
C ASP A 25 -1.89 -20.78 -0.95
N ILE A 26 -1.06 -20.88 0.09
CA ILE A 26 0.34 -20.44 0.04
C ILE A 26 1.22 -21.68 0.10
N LYS A 27 1.59 -22.15 -1.09
CA LYS A 27 2.71 -23.06 -1.36
C LYS A 27 2.49 -24.54 -1.03
N GLY A 28 1.60 -25.18 -1.80
CA GLY A 28 1.85 -26.57 -2.20
C GLY A 28 3.19 -26.64 -2.94
N ALA A 29 4.15 -27.37 -2.38
CA ALA A 29 5.58 -27.36 -2.71
C ALA A 29 5.97 -28.01 -4.07
N TYR A 30 5.13 -27.90 -5.11
CA TYR A 30 5.44 -28.39 -6.46
C TYR A 30 4.79 -27.48 -7.51
N ALA A 31 5.29 -26.26 -7.66
CA ALA A 31 5.23 -25.60 -8.96
C ALA A 31 6.22 -26.33 -9.87
N LYS A 32 5.78 -26.84 -11.02
CA LYS A 32 6.69 -27.43 -12.03
C LYS A 32 7.84 -26.45 -12.25
N PRO A 33 9.12 -26.86 -12.11
CA PRO A 33 10.23 -25.95 -12.35
C PRO A 33 10.08 -25.44 -13.79
N THR A 34 9.76 -24.17 -13.90
CA THR A 34 9.69 -23.52 -15.21
C THR A 34 11.13 -23.31 -15.62
N ILE A 35 11.44 -23.36 -16.91
CA ILE A 35 12.82 -23.21 -17.43
C ILE A 35 13.48 -21.89 -16.93
N ALA A 36 12.66 -20.93 -16.47
CA ALA A 36 13.06 -19.71 -15.79
C ALA A 36 13.67 -19.88 -14.38
N ASP A 37 13.46 -21.00 -13.69
CA ASP A 37 14.01 -21.28 -12.35
C ASP A 37 15.45 -21.81 -12.38
N ILE A 38 16.02 -21.96 -13.57
CA ILE A 38 17.43 -22.28 -13.74
C ILE A 38 18.21 -20.99 -13.46
N LEU A 39 18.84 -20.89 -12.28
CA LEU A 39 19.62 -19.71 -11.84
C LEU A 39 20.61 -19.22 -12.91
N TRP A 40 21.19 -20.12 -13.69
CA TRP A 40 22.10 -19.79 -14.81
C TRP A 40 21.39 -19.09 -15.99
N VAL A 41 20.17 -19.54 -16.32
CA VAL A 41 19.35 -18.90 -17.35
C VAL A 41 18.93 -17.51 -16.86
N GLN A 42 18.57 -17.38 -15.59
CA GLN A 42 18.30 -16.08 -14.96
C GLN A 42 19.55 -15.18 -14.97
N LEU A 43 20.75 -15.70 -14.70
CA LEU A 43 22.00 -14.93 -14.72
C LEU A 43 22.33 -14.37 -16.11
N ILE A 44 21.99 -15.10 -17.18
CA ILE A 44 22.25 -14.67 -18.56
C ILE A 44 21.15 -13.73 -19.09
N ILE A 45 19.88 -13.97 -18.73
CA ILE A 45 18.74 -13.16 -19.19
C ILE A 45 18.58 -11.87 -18.36
N SER A 46 18.96 -11.90 -17.08
CA SER A 46 18.88 -10.75 -16.18
C SER A 46 19.60 -9.50 -16.70
N PRO A 47 20.87 -9.54 -17.14
CA PRO A 47 21.53 -8.34 -17.65
C PRO A 47 20.87 -7.77 -18.91
N TYR A 48 20.30 -8.62 -19.77
CA TYR A 48 19.59 -8.17 -20.96
C TYR A 48 18.25 -7.48 -20.61
N THR A 49 17.49 -8.07 -19.69
CA THR A 49 16.23 -7.48 -19.23
C THR A 49 16.45 -6.18 -18.46
N ILE A 50 17.50 -6.12 -17.64
CA ILE A 50 17.92 -4.93 -16.91
C ILE A 50 18.36 -3.83 -17.88
N THR A 51 19.20 -4.11 -18.86
CA THR A 51 19.65 -3.09 -19.83
C THR A 51 18.50 -2.57 -20.68
N LYS A 52 17.56 -3.43 -21.11
CA LYS A 52 16.34 -2.99 -21.80
C LYS A 52 15.47 -2.10 -20.91
N TYR A 53 15.33 -2.45 -19.64
CA TYR A 53 14.58 -1.64 -18.67
C TYR A 53 15.27 -0.30 -18.41
N ILE A 54 16.59 -0.28 -18.25
CA ILE A 54 17.39 0.94 -18.08
C ILE A 54 17.27 1.81 -19.32
N TYR A 55 17.36 1.25 -20.53
CA TYR A 55 17.21 2.00 -21.77
C TYR A 55 15.81 2.62 -21.89
N TRP A 56 14.77 1.88 -21.52
CA TRP A 56 13.41 2.40 -21.47
C TRP A 56 13.28 3.57 -20.49
N ASN A 57 13.83 3.43 -19.28
CA ASN A 57 13.83 4.50 -18.28
C ASN A 57 14.66 5.72 -18.74
N LEU A 58 15.84 5.50 -19.33
CA LEU A 58 16.69 6.59 -19.85
C LEU A 58 16.05 7.30 -21.03
N SER A 59 15.41 6.58 -21.94
CA SER A 59 14.64 7.16 -23.05
C SER A 59 13.46 7.98 -22.52
N TRP A 60 12.77 7.49 -21.49
CA TRP A 60 11.70 8.21 -20.82
C TRP A 60 12.22 9.48 -20.14
N ILE A 61 13.29 9.39 -19.35
CA ILE A 61 13.95 10.54 -18.71
C ILE A 61 14.47 11.53 -19.75
N TRP A 62 15.06 11.07 -20.85
CA TRP A 62 15.57 11.94 -21.91
C TRP A 62 14.43 12.70 -22.60
N ARG A 63 13.34 12.01 -22.95
CA ARG A 63 12.16 12.65 -23.56
C ARG A 63 11.48 13.62 -22.61
N HIS A 64 11.42 13.29 -21.32
CA HIS A 64 10.60 14.01 -20.36
C HIS A 64 11.35 15.11 -19.60
N THR A 65 12.60 14.86 -19.20
CA THR A 65 13.45 15.79 -18.44
C THR A 65 14.24 16.73 -19.35
N ILE A 66 14.70 16.26 -20.51
CA ILE A 66 15.56 17.07 -21.40
C ILE A 66 14.74 17.72 -22.53
N LEU A 67 13.74 17.03 -23.09
CA LEU A 67 12.99 17.52 -24.25
C LEU A 67 11.81 18.45 -23.92
N ARG A 68 11.38 18.54 -22.66
CA ARG A 68 10.32 19.46 -22.18
C ARG A 68 9.07 19.49 -23.08
N GLN A 69 8.73 18.36 -23.69
CA GLN A 69 7.50 18.26 -24.49
C GLN A 69 6.27 18.40 -23.57
N PRO A 70 5.16 18.98 -24.06
CA PRO A 70 3.92 19.02 -23.30
C PRO A 70 3.55 17.57 -22.97
N TYR A 71 3.41 17.31 -21.67
CA TYR A 71 3.10 15.98 -21.16
C TYR A 71 1.73 15.61 -21.72
N ASP A 72 1.63 14.48 -22.40
CA ASP A 72 0.35 13.96 -22.82
C ASP A 72 -0.51 13.64 -21.57
N GLU A 73 -1.83 13.65 -21.69
CA GLU A 73 -2.73 13.42 -20.55
C GLU A 73 -2.44 12.06 -19.89
N GLU A 74 -2.16 11.04 -20.70
CA GLU A 74 -1.78 9.71 -20.22
C GLU A 74 -0.47 9.70 -19.42
N GLU A 75 0.52 10.50 -19.86
CA GLU A 75 1.82 10.59 -19.18
C GLU A 75 1.69 11.33 -17.85
N LYS A 76 0.87 12.38 -17.79
CA LYS A 76 0.55 13.09 -16.55
C LYS A 76 -0.08 12.14 -15.52
N LEU A 77 -1.06 11.34 -15.95
CA LEU A 77 -1.73 10.35 -15.09
C LEU A 77 -0.74 9.28 -14.60
N TYR A 78 0.21 8.85 -15.44
CA TYR A 78 1.25 7.92 -15.03
C TYR A 78 2.14 8.49 -13.91
N VAL A 79 2.57 9.76 -14.04
CA VAL A 79 3.39 10.43 -13.01
C VAL A 79 2.62 10.59 -11.71
N ILE A 80 1.37 11.05 -11.79
CA ILE A 80 0.48 11.21 -10.64
C ILE A 80 0.31 9.87 -9.91
N ARG A 81 0.03 8.78 -10.64
CA ARG A 81 -0.05 7.42 -10.09
C ARG A 81 1.25 7.02 -9.37
N LYS A 82 2.40 7.36 -9.95
CA LYS A 82 3.72 7.06 -9.35
C LYS A 82 3.94 7.82 -8.05
N TYR A 83 3.51 9.07 -7.96
CA TYR A 83 3.57 9.86 -6.72
C TYR A 83 2.61 9.35 -5.65
N LEU A 84 1.39 8.96 -6.04
CA LEU A 84 0.40 8.33 -5.15
C LEU A 84 0.81 6.94 -4.65
N LYS A 85 1.85 6.31 -5.24
CA LYS A 85 2.30 4.94 -4.95
C LYS A 85 1.18 3.90 -5.05
N MET A 86 0.23 4.11 -5.96
CA MET A 86 -0.92 3.21 -6.17
C MET A 86 -0.64 2.20 -7.28
N GLY A 87 -1.15 0.98 -7.09
CA GLY A 87 -1.14 -0.06 -8.13
C GLY A 87 -2.02 0.32 -9.32
N GLN A 88 -1.77 -0.25 -10.50
CA GLN A 88 -2.51 0.09 -11.73
C GLN A 88 -4.01 -0.12 -11.56
N HIS A 89 -4.39 -1.30 -11.09
CA HIS A 89 -5.78 -1.63 -10.82
C HIS A 89 -6.42 -0.70 -9.80
N GLN A 90 -5.69 -0.25 -8.79
CA GLN A 90 -6.22 0.66 -7.78
C GLN A 90 -6.47 2.06 -8.37
N PHE A 91 -5.58 2.53 -9.23
CA PHE A 91 -5.74 3.81 -9.93
C PHE A 91 -6.84 3.75 -10.99
N ASP A 92 -6.93 2.65 -11.74
CA ASP A 92 -7.96 2.46 -12.77
C ASP A 92 -9.36 2.34 -12.16
N SER A 93 -9.47 1.75 -10.97
CA SER A 93 -10.73 1.66 -10.20
C SER A 93 -11.18 3.00 -9.60
N GLN A 94 -10.32 4.03 -9.63
CA GLN A 94 -10.67 5.36 -9.14
C GLN A 94 -11.60 6.05 -10.14
N GLU A 95 -12.58 6.80 -9.64
CA GLU A 95 -13.49 7.61 -10.45
C GLU A 95 -12.71 8.55 -11.40
N ASP A 96 -13.18 8.66 -12.64
CA ASP A 96 -12.53 9.50 -13.65
C ASP A 96 -12.59 10.99 -13.29
N GLU A 97 -13.63 11.41 -12.55
CA GLU A 97 -13.72 12.77 -11.98
C GLU A 97 -12.54 13.07 -11.04
N ARG A 98 -12.15 12.11 -10.20
CA ARG A 98 -10.97 12.27 -9.33
C ARG A 98 -9.67 12.35 -10.12
N LYS A 99 -9.56 11.60 -11.22
CA LYS A 99 -8.40 11.67 -12.12
C LYS A 99 -8.31 13.04 -12.79
N GLN A 100 -9.45 13.61 -13.19
CA GLN A 100 -9.53 14.98 -13.71
C GLN A 100 -9.13 16.02 -12.67
N GLU A 101 -9.61 15.92 -11.43
CA GLU A 101 -9.17 16.84 -10.35
C GLU A 101 -7.65 16.82 -10.15
N TYR A 102 -7.01 15.65 -10.27
CA TYR A 102 -5.56 15.53 -10.17
C TYR A 102 -4.82 16.21 -11.33
N LEU A 103 -5.42 16.20 -12.53
CA LEU A 103 -4.91 16.91 -13.69
C LEU A 103 -5.13 18.42 -13.54
N ASP A 104 -6.29 18.86 -13.09
CA ASP A 104 -6.60 20.29 -12.90
C ASP A 104 -5.70 20.95 -11.84
N LYS A 105 -5.33 20.21 -10.79
CA LYS A 105 -4.40 20.65 -9.74
C LYS A 105 -2.92 20.52 -10.14
N GLU A 106 -2.66 20.07 -11.36
CA GLU A 106 -1.32 19.84 -11.89
C GLU A 106 -0.44 18.98 -10.97
N LEU A 107 -0.99 17.91 -10.38
CA LEU A 107 -0.28 17.06 -9.41
C LEU A 107 0.89 16.27 -10.03
N TRP A 108 1.11 16.38 -11.34
CA TRP A 108 2.34 15.89 -11.97
C TRP A 108 3.56 16.75 -11.59
N ILE A 109 3.35 17.99 -11.12
CA ILE A 109 4.39 18.84 -10.56
C ILE A 109 4.61 18.44 -9.11
N ARG A 110 5.86 18.11 -8.77
CA ARG A 110 6.20 17.57 -7.44
C ARG A 110 5.89 18.53 -6.30
N GLU A 111 6.08 19.83 -6.51
CA GLU A 111 5.76 20.87 -5.52
C GLU A 111 4.26 20.95 -5.23
N ASN A 112 3.42 20.90 -6.28
CA ASN A 112 1.96 20.89 -6.14
C ASN A 112 1.49 19.60 -5.47
N PHE A 113 2.09 18.46 -5.83
CA PHE A 113 1.80 17.18 -5.19
C PHE A 113 2.13 17.20 -3.70
N ASP A 114 3.30 17.70 -3.31
CA ASP A 114 3.72 17.74 -1.91
C ASP A 114 2.82 18.67 -1.08
N ALA A 115 2.41 19.82 -1.64
CA ALA A 115 1.46 20.73 -1.03
C ALA A 115 0.09 20.08 -0.84
N TRP A 116 -0.47 19.49 -1.91
CA TRP A 116 -1.76 18.80 -1.87
C TRP A 116 -1.74 17.60 -0.91
N PHE A 117 -0.68 16.80 -0.93
CA PHE A 117 -0.53 15.64 -0.05
C PHE A 117 -0.53 16.04 1.42
N LYS A 118 0.14 17.15 1.74
CA LYS A 118 0.16 17.70 3.09
C LYS A 118 -1.23 18.19 3.54
N GLU A 119 -1.95 18.88 2.65
CA GLU A 119 -3.33 19.31 2.92
C GLU A 119 -4.26 18.12 3.15
N GLU A 120 -4.14 17.09 2.32
CA GLU A 120 -4.96 15.88 2.43
C GLU A 120 -4.67 15.12 3.73
N GLU A 121 -3.41 15.06 4.15
CA GLU A 121 -3.02 14.47 5.42
C GLU A 121 -3.58 15.28 6.62
N GLU A 122 -3.56 16.61 6.55
CA GLU A 122 -4.18 17.46 7.56
C GLU A 122 -5.70 17.31 7.60
N ASN A 123 -6.36 17.23 6.45
CA ASN A 123 -7.80 17.00 6.35
C ASN A 123 -8.18 15.62 6.92
N ALA A 124 -7.42 14.57 6.60
CA ALA A 124 -7.61 13.25 7.17
C ALA A 124 -7.44 13.25 8.70
N LYS A 125 -6.43 13.97 9.22
CA LYS A 125 -6.21 14.14 10.66
C LYS A 125 -7.37 14.90 11.32
N LYS A 126 -7.88 15.96 10.70
CA LYS A 126 -9.05 16.72 11.19
C LYS A 126 -10.30 15.84 11.23
N GLN A 127 -10.59 15.09 10.17
CA GLN A 127 -11.72 14.16 10.14
C GLN A 127 -11.61 13.05 11.20
N LEU A 128 -10.43 12.48 11.40
CA LEU A 128 -10.17 11.52 12.49
C LEU A 128 -10.37 12.17 13.87
N ALA A 129 -9.94 13.44 14.02
CA ALA A 129 -10.12 14.22 15.23
C ALA A 129 -11.57 14.70 15.41
N GLU A 130 -12.41 14.76 14.39
CA GLU A 130 -13.84 15.06 14.51
C GLU A 130 -14.66 13.82 14.80
N ASN A 131 -14.18 12.65 14.36
CA ASN A 131 -14.87 11.39 14.57
C ASN A 131 -14.96 11.05 16.08
N ASN A 132 -16.16 11.25 16.63
CA ASN A 132 -16.46 11.05 18.04
C ASN A 132 -16.18 9.60 18.50
N ARG A 133 -16.34 8.62 17.60
CA ARG A 133 -16.01 7.20 17.87
C ARG A 133 -14.51 6.99 18.03
N TYR A 134 -13.68 7.66 17.24
CA TYR A 134 -12.23 7.58 17.37
C TYR A 134 -11.75 8.22 18.70
N LYS A 135 -12.36 9.34 19.11
CA LYS A 135 -12.12 9.92 20.45
C LYS A 135 -12.52 8.97 21.58
N GLN A 136 -13.69 8.34 21.48
CA GLN A 136 -14.18 7.37 22.47
C GLN A 136 -13.27 6.13 22.55
N TYR A 137 -12.89 5.56 21.39
CA TYR A 137 -11.98 4.43 21.31
C TYR A 137 -10.60 4.73 21.91
N ARG A 138 -10.04 5.91 21.63
CA ARG A 138 -8.77 6.36 22.21
C ARG A 138 -8.85 6.53 23.74
N ARG A 139 -9.96 7.05 24.27
CA ARG A 139 -10.21 7.12 25.73
C ARG A 139 -10.36 5.73 26.35
N TYR A 140 -11.06 4.82 25.67
CA TYR A 140 -11.22 3.44 26.11
C TYR A 140 -9.86 2.73 26.21
N LEU A 141 -9.01 2.82 25.18
CA LEU A 141 -7.64 2.28 25.19
C LEU A 141 -6.75 2.87 26.28
N LYS A 142 -6.84 4.18 26.55
CA LYS A 142 -6.11 4.80 27.67
C LYS A 142 -6.61 4.29 29.04
N ASN A 143 -7.89 3.97 29.14
CA ASN A 143 -8.50 3.49 30.38
C ASN A 143 -8.40 1.97 30.58
N HIS A 144 -8.36 1.16 29.51
CA HIS A 144 -8.43 -0.31 29.55
C HIS A 144 -7.23 -0.99 28.85
N GLY A 145 -6.20 -0.24 28.45
CA GLY A 145 -4.98 -0.78 27.88
C GLY A 145 -4.24 -1.68 28.87
N VAL A 146 -3.61 -2.72 28.33
CA VAL A 146 -2.91 -3.86 28.99
C VAL A 146 -1.83 -3.54 30.05
N GLY A 147 -1.68 -2.27 30.44
CA GLY A 147 -0.72 -1.79 31.45
C GLY A 147 -1.34 -1.17 32.71
N ARG A 148 -2.67 -1.16 32.89
CA ARG A 148 -3.25 -0.73 34.18
C ARG A 148 -3.05 -1.82 35.24
N MET A 149 -2.17 -1.55 36.21
CA MET A 149 -2.31 -2.14 37.55
C MET A 149 -3.59 -1.55 38.16
N THR A 150 -4.71 -2.27 38.05
CA THR A 150 -5.86 -2.03 38.92
C THR A 150 -5.43 -2.44 40.31
N PHE A 151 -5.15 -1.47 41.18
CA PHE A 151 -5.09 -1.72 42.61
C PHE A 151 -6.53 -1.99 43.05
N ASP A 152 -6.85 -3.28 43.15
CA ASP A 152 -8.06 -3.75 43.81
C ASP A 152 -7.84 -3.48 45.30
N ASP A 153 -8.49 -2.44 45.82
CA ASP A 153 -8.51 -2.13 47.25
C ASP A 153 -9.71 -2.90 47.84
N SER A 154 -9.46 -4.15 48.22
CA SER A 154 -10.39 -5.04 48.92
C SER A 154 -9.66 -5.75 50.05
#